data_AF-A0AA85JAI1-F1
#
_entry.id   AF-A0AA85JAI1-F1
#
_cell.length_a   1.000
_cell.length_b   1.000
_cell.length_c   1.000
_cell.angle_alpha   90.00
_cell.angle_beta   90.00
_cell.angle_gamma   90.00
#
_symmetry.space_group_name_H-M   'P 1'
#
loop_
_entity.id
_entity.type
_entity.pdbx_description
1 polymer ?
#
loop_
_entity_poly.entity_id
_entity_poly.type
_entity_poly.pdbx_seq_one_letter_code
_entity_poly.pdbx_strand_id
1 'polypeptide(L)'
;MATAVTGKQTSHLFYVKDKTSDTIPGAEVSVIPSSLSRRSTRTSGKLSLGSANHKSTQTYGEQSLIVELGLHRRFTWNFIVADIGHAILGADFLSNFNLSVDVNNKKLIDNNTQLKIHGIISDYFVYNISIERPADYIFSALFHRFPKILKPSCNIEDVPHTVTHKVVTTGQPVLARPRRLPPDKIAAAKAEFKHMMQLGIIRPSNSPWSSPLHMVPKADHD
;
A
#
# COMPACT_ATOMS: atom_id res chain seq x y z
N MET A 1 -21.79 14.33 25.74
CA MET A 1 -20.98 13.54 26.69
C MET A 1 -21.31 12.07 26.47
N ALA A 2 -20.37 11.29 25.92
CA ALA A 2 -20.36 9.83 25.98
C ALA A 2 -18.97 9.36 25.58
N THR A 3 -18.34 8.60 26.47
CA THR A 3 -16.96 8.13 26.47
C THR A 3 -16.91 6.68 25.98
N ALA A 4 -15.71 6.30 25.52
CA ALA A 4 -15.13 4.95 25.44
C ALA A 4 -15.65 3.97 24.37
N VAL A 5 -14.76 3.67 23.42
CA VAL A 5 -14.43 2.28 23.08
C VAL A 5 -12.91 2.14 23.02
N THR A 6 -12.34 1.55 24.06
CA THR A 6 -11.00 0.94 24.06
C THR A 6 -11.03 -0.31 23.19
N GLY A 7 -10.52 -0.22 21.96
CA GLY A 7 -10.35 -1.36 21.06
C GLY A 7 -8.87 -1.53 20.72
N LYS A 8 -8.25 -2.58 21.26
CA LYS A 8 -6.88 -3.01 20.96
C LYS A 8 -6.84 -3.45 19.48
N GLN A 9 -6.35 -2.60 18.59
CA GLN A 9 -6.16 -2.97 17.18
C GLN A 9 -4.77 -3.61 17.05
N THR A 10 -4.73 -4.92 16.82
CA THR A 10 -3.50 -5.66 16.55
C THR A 10 -2.95 -5.26 15.19
N SER A 11 -1.79 -4.61 15.14
CA SER A 11 -1.13 -4.21 13.90
C SER A 11 -0.30 -5.34 13.32
N HIS A 12 -0.56 -5.71 12.06
CA HIS A 12 0.18 -6.74 11.34
C HIS A 12 1.48 -6.20 10.73
N LEU A 13 2.32 -5.55 11.54
CA LEU A 13 3.58 -5.00 11.08
C LEU A 13 4.64 -6.09 10.96
N PHE A 14 5.37 -6.04 9.84
CA PHE A 14 6.49 -6.91 9.54
C PHE A 14 7.76 -6.32 10.16
N TYR A 15 8.65 -7.11 10.75
CA TYR A 15 9.91 -6.62 11.32
C TYR A 15 11.07 -7.41 10.76
N VAL A 16 12.13 -6.71 10.37
CA VAL A 16 13.45 -7.33 10.18
C VAL A 16 14.36 -6.86 11.29
N LYS A 17 14.92 -7.84 12.01
CA LYS A 17 15.88 -7.57 13.07
C LYS A 17 17.27 -7.45 12.45
N ASP A 18 17.81 -6.25 12.48
CA ASP A 18 19.24 -6.05 12.28
C ASP A 18 19.97 -6.50 13.56
N LYS A 19 21.26 -6.86 13.46
CA LYS A 19 22.06 -7.23 14.65
C LYS A 19 22.14 -6.11 15.68
N THR A 20 21.77 -4.88 15.32
CA THR A 20 21.81 -3.70 16.19
C THR A 20 20.47 -3.00 16.43
N SER A 21 19.37 -3.30 15.70
CA SER A 21 18.05 -2.67 15.93
C SER A 21 16.85 -3.41 15.29
N ASP A 22 15.65 -3.21 15.88
CA ASP A 22 14.37 -3.69 15.33
C ASP A 22 13.80 -2.65 14.33
N THR A 23 13.44 -3.09 13.11
CA THR A 23 13.05 -2.17 12.03
C THR A 23 11.68 -2.47 11.40
N ILE A 24 10.85 -1.43 11.19
CA ILE A 24 9.51 -1.49 10.58
C ILE A 24 9.55 -1.11 9.08
N PRO A 25 8.92 -1.85 8.16
CA PRO A 25 8.56 -1.41 6.83
C PRO A 25 7.14 -0.87 6.79
N GLY A 26 6.97 0.31 6.21
CA GLY A 26 5.68 1.01 6.15
C GLY A 26 5.79 2.54 6.05
N ALA A 27 6.99 3.09 5.94
CA ALA A 27 7.22 4.50 5.69
C ALA A 27 7.58 4.77 4.22
N GLU A 28 7.35 6.00 3.76
CA GLU A 28 7.84 6.47 2.45
C GLU A 28 9.38 6.56 2.45
N VAL A 29 9.94 6.92 3.61
CA VAL A 29 11.37 7.17 3.81
C VAL A 29 11.96 6.33 4.93
N SER A 30 13.25 6.05 4.84
CA SER A 30 14.00 5.30 5.84
C SER A 30 14.52 6.21 6.95
N VAL A 31 14.20 5.86 8.20
CA VAL A 31 14.38 6.74 9.36
C VAL A 31 15.04 5.98 10.50
N ILE A 32 15.92 6.64 11.25
CA ILE A 32 16.52 6.09 12.47
C ILE A 32 16.24 7.00 13.68
N PRO A 33 16.15 6.41 14.90
CA PRO A 33 16.11 7.16 16.14
C PRO A 33 17.29 8.10 16.30
N SER A 34 17.03 9.29 16.84
CA SER A 34 18.04 10.25 17.27
C SER A 34 19.04 9.65 18.28
N SER A 35 18.58 8.69 19.10
CA SER A 35 19.41 7.95 20.07
C SER A 35 20.49 7.08 19.41
N LEU A 36 20.31 6.66 18.15
CA LEU A 36 21.29 5.88 17.40
C LEU A 36 22.27 6.77 16.60
N SER A 37 22.06 8.09 16.59
CA SER A 37 22.95 9.02 15.89
C SER A 37 24.23 9.28 16.70
N ARG A 38 25.39 9.16 16.05
CA ARG A 38 26.72 9.33 16.67
C ARG A 38 27.22 10.77 16.70
N ARG A 39 26.49 11.73 16.09
CA ARG A 39 26.92 13.14 16.02
C ARG A 39 26.08 14.01 16.94
N SER A 40 26.75 14.61 17.92
CA SER A 40 26.27 15.62 18.88
C SER A 40 25.95 16.98 18.24
N THR A 41 25.28 17.00 17.08
CA THR A 41 24.83 18.24 16.46
C THR A 41 23.34 18.12 16.17
N ARG A 42 22.53 18.48 17.18
CA ARG A 42 21.08 18.70 17.06
C ARG A 42 20.82 19.98 16.25
N THR A 43 21.24 20.01 15.00
CA THR A 43 20.76 21.02 14.05
C THR A 43 19.44 20.51 13.50
N SER A 44 18.34 21.18 13.84
CA SER A 44 17.02 20.90 13.26
C SER A 44 17.14 20.85 11.73
N GLY A 45 16.81 19.69 11.15
CA GLY A 45 16.76 19.53 9.71
C GLY A 45 15.64 20.38 9.12
N LYS A 46 15.80 20.80 7.86
CA LYS A 46 14.77 21.57 7.14
C LYS A 46 13.53 20.72 6.80
N LEU A 47 13.61 19.40 6.92
CA LEU A 47 12.50 18.46 6.71
C LEU A 47 11.81 18.15 8.04
N SER A 48 10.49 18.14 8.03
CA SER A 48 9.69 17.53 9.10
C SER A 48 9.05 16.25 8.56
N LEU A 49 8.81 15.25 9.41
CA LEU A 49 8.19 13.99 9.02
C LEU A 49 6.80 13.88 9.63
N GLY A 50 5.80 13.57 8.80
CA GLY A 50 4.41 13.47 9.22
C GLY A 50 4.06 12.07 9.65
N SER A 51 3.56 11.91 10.87
CA SER A 51 2.95 10.64 11.30
C SER A 51 1.45 10.59 10.93
N ALA A 52 0.89 9.40 10.67
CA ALA A 52 -0.56 9.24 10.47
C ALA A 52 -1.44 9.72 11.63
N ASN A 53 -0.86 9.95 12.81
CA ASN A 53 -1.53 10.55 13.96
C ASN A 53 -1.44 12.10 13.99
N HIS A 54 -1.04 12.74 12.89
CA HIS A 54 -0.87 14.20 12.76
C HIS A 54 0.12 14.85 13.74
N LYS A 55 1.00 14.06 14.35
CA LYS A 55 2.12 14.57 15.15
C LYS A 55 3.34 14.68 14.24
N SER A 56 3.80 15.92 14.05
CA SER A 56 5.05 16.18 13.33
C SER A 56 6.22 15.66 14.17
N THR A 57 7.07 14.87 13.53
CA THR A 57 8.28 14.32 14.13
C THR A 57 9.47 15.18 13.71
N GLN A 58 10.15 15.73 14.71
CA GLN A 58 11.35 16.54 14.50
C GLN A 58 12.45 15.69 13.87
N THR A 59 13.10 16.23 12.82
CA THR A 59 14.29 15.62 12.22
C THR A 59 15.56 16.39 12.59
N TYR A 60 16.68 15.67 12.58
CA TYR A 60 17.99 16.14 13.02
C TYR A 60 19.06 16.00 11.93
N GLY A 61 18.65 15.88 10.67
CA GLY A 61 19.53 15.69 9.52
C GLY A 61 19.55 14.24 9.02
N GLU A 62 20.61 13.89 8.30
CA GLU A 62 20.78 12.59 7.66
C GLU A 62 22.07 11.91 8.12
N GLN A 63 22.05 10.58 8.18
CA GLN A 63 23.21 9.78 8.54
C GLN A 63 23.31 8.51 7.69
N SER A 64 24.46 8.34 7.04
CA SER A 64 24.79 7.12 6.31
C SER A 64 25.11 5.97 7.27
N LEU A 65 24.42 4.85 7.10
CA LEU A 65 24.61 3.61 7.85
C LEU A 65 24.70 2.42 6.91
N ILE A 66 25.36 1.36 7.40
CA ILE A 66 25.39 0.05 6.75
C ILE A 66 24.43 -0.85 7.52
N VAL A 67 23.46 -1.42 6.81
CA VAL A 67 22.46 -2.34 7.37
C VAL A 67 22.80 -3.77 6.93
N GLU A 68 22.76 -4.72 7.87
CA GLU A 68 22.96 -6.14 7.60
C GLU A 68 21.69 -6.94 7.92
N LEU A 69 20.83 -7.12 6.90
CA LEU A 69 19.54 -7.81 7.06
C LEU A 69 19.63 -9.34 7.04
N GLY A 70 20.83 -9.93 6.97
CA GLY A 70 20.99 -11.39 6.80
C GLY A 70 20.75 -11.91 5.38
N LEU A 71 20.56 -11.03 4.40
CA LEU A 71 20.45 -11.34 2.97
C LEU A 71 21.81 -11.49 2.27
N HIS A 72 22.86 -11.81 3.03
CA HIS A 72 24.24 -12.01 2.53
C HIS A 72 24.82 -10.84 1.71
N ARG A 73 24.29 -9.63 1.92
CA ARG A 73 24.79 -8.38 1.36
C ARG A 73 24.67 -7.26 2.39
N ARG A 74 25.52 -6.25 2.25
CA ARG A 74 25.50 -5.03 3.06
C ARG A 74 24.74 -3.95 2.30
N PHE A 75 23.88 -3.23 3.01
CA PHE A 75 23.07 -2.16 2.42
C PHE A 75 23.52 -0.82 3.00
N THR A 76 24.25 -0.03 2.23
CA THR A 76 24.67 1.31 2.65
C THR A 76 23.61 2.34 2.25
N TRP A 77 22.98 2.97 3.23
CA TRP A 77 21.89 3.91 2.97
C TRP A 77 21.99 5.15 3.84
N ASN A 78 21.50 6.27 3.30
CA ASN A 78 21.44 7.54 4.03
C ASN A 78 20.08 7.66 4.72
N PHE A 79 20.06 7.53 6.04
CA PHE A 79 18.84 7.55 6.85
C PHE A 79 18.53 8.95 7.34
N ILE A 80 17.25 9.30 7.42
CA ILE A 80 16.81 10.50 8.13
C ILE A 80 16.88 10.22 9.64
N VAL A 81 17.50 11.12 10.40
CA VAL A 81 17.55 11.05 11.86
C VAL A 81 16.32 11.77 12.42
N ALA A 82 15.49 11.08 13.20
CA ALA A 82 14.26 11.65 13.75
C ALA A 82 14.01 11.28 15.20
N ASP A 83 13.14 12.03 15.88
CA ASP A 83 12.71 11.74 17.25
C ASP A 83 11.69 10.59 17.31
N ILE A 84 12.17 9.36 17.04
CA ILE A 84 11.36 8.14 17.00
C ILE A 84 11.96 7.04 17.89
N GLY A 85 11.12 6.14 18.38
CA GLY A 85 11.56 5.06 19.28
C GLY A 85 12.28 3.89 18.61
N HIS A 86 12.05 3.66 17.31
CA HIS A 86 12.59 2.51 16.56
C HIS A 86 12.97 2.92 15.14
N ALA A 87 13.90 2.18 14.53
CA ALA A 87 14.29 2.40 13.13
C ALA A 87 13.18 1.91 12.18
N ILE A 88 13.11 2.51 11.00
CA ILE A 88 12.11 2.21 9.98
C ILE A 88 12.82 2.15 8.62
N LEU A 89 12.61 1.07 7.87
CA LEU A 89 13.03 0.96 6.47
C LEU A 89 11.85 1.40 5.60
N GLY A 90 12.04 2.48 4.86
CA GLY A 90 11.02 3.02 3.98
C GLY A 90 10.98 2.34 2.61
N ALA A 91 9.98 2.73 1.83
CA ALA A 91 9.85 2.36 0.42
C ALA A 91 11.04 2.85 -0.41
N ASP A 92 11.67 3.97 -0.03
CA ASP A 92 12.92 4.48 -0.60
C ASP A 92 14.07 3.45 -0.58
N PHE A 93 14.30 2.81 0.56
CA PHE A 93 15.34 1.80 0.73
C PHE A 93 14.96 0.50 0.02
N LEU A 94 13.71 0.06 0.20
CA LEU A 94 13.23 -1.19 -0.39
C LEU A 94 13.30 -1.14 -1.92
N SER A 95 12.84 -0.04 -2.53
CA SER A 95 12.90 0.15 -3.98
C SER A 95 14.34 0.27 -4.48
N ASN A 96 15.21 1.05 -3.82
CA ASN A 96 16.59 1.23 -4.23
C ASN A 96 17.39 -0.09 -4.26
N PHE A 97 17.11 -0.99 -3.32
CA PHE A 97 17.83 -2.26 -3.19
C PHE A 97 17.12 -3.46 -3.81
N ASN A 98 15.98 -3.23 -4.48
CA ASN A 98 15.12 -4.24 -5.10
C ASN A 98 14.66 -5.32 -4.10
N LEU A 99 14.12 -4.87 -2.97
CA LEU A 99 13.62 -5.72 -1.90
C LEU A 99 12.08 -5.72 -1.90
N SER A 100 11.48 -6.90 -1.79
CA SER A 100 10.04 -7.11 -1.72
C SER A 100 9.61 -7.59 -0.33
N VAL A 101 8.52 -7.04 0.20
CA VAL A 101 7.91 -7.51 1.46
C VAL A 101 6.72 -8.40 1.14
N ASP A 102 6.82 -9.67 1.52
CA ASP A 102 5.72 -10.63 1.49
C ASP A 102 5.05 -10.67 2.87
N VAL A 103 3.97 -9.90 3.02
CA VAL A 103 3.22 -9.77 4.27
C VAL A 103 2.52 -11.08 4.64
N ASN A 104 2.01 -11.82 3.66
CA ASN A 104 1.28 -13.07 3.87
C ASN A 104 2.20 -14.14 4.49
N ASN A 105 3.39 -14.29 3.93
CA ASN A 105 4.37 -15.27 4.41
C ASN A 105 5.34 -14.72 5.44
N LYS A 106 5.23 -13.44 5.79
CA LYS A 106 6.11 -12.74 6.72
C LYS A 106 7.56 -12.91 6.28
N LYS A 107 7.87 -12.49 5.05
CA LYS A 107 9.22 -12.55 4.49
C LYS A 107 9.65 -11.22 3.88
N LEU A 108 10.93 -10.92 4.00
CA LEU A 108 11.61 -9.95 3.14
C LEU A 108 12.38 -10.75 2.11
N ILE A 109 12.19 -10.40 0.85
CA ILE A 109 12.74 -11.08 -0.31
C ILE A 109 13.69 -10.11 -0.99
N ASP A 110 14.93 -10.53 -1.22
CA ASP A 110 15.82 -9.84 -2.14
C ASP A 110 15.56 -10.34 -3.56
N ASN A 111 15.05 -9.48 -4.44
CA ASN A 111 14.72 -9.89 -5.80
C ASN A 111 15.98 -10.13 -6.66
N ASN A 112 17.14 -9.58 -6.27
CA ASN A 112 18.40 -9.78 -7.00
C ASN A 112 19.03 -11.14 -6.68
N THR A 113 19.05 -11.53 -5.41
CA THR A 113 19.68 -12.78 -4.95
C THR A 113 18.70 -13.91 -4.71
N GLN A 114 17.39 -13.62 -4.73
CA GLN A 114 16.29 -14.51 -4.36
C GLN A 114 16.36 -15.07 -2.93
N LEU A 115 17.27 -14.51 -2.10
CA LEU A 115 17.37 -14.84 -0.69
C LEU A 115 16.19 -14.25 0.06
N LYS A 116 15.74 -14.97 1.08
CA LYS A 116 14.55 -14.63 1.86
C LYS A 116 14.90 -14.72 3.33
N ILE A 117 14.45 -13.74 4.10
CA ILE A 117 14.51 -13.76 5.55
C ILE A 117 13.10 -13.71 6.10
N HIS A 118 12.86 -14.46 7.17
CA HIS A 118 11.62 -14.38 7.91
C HIS A 118 11.65 -13.16 8.81
N GLY A 119 10.60 -12.36 8.73
CA GLY A 119 10.41 -11.28 9.68
C GLY A 119 9.53 -11.70 10.84
N ILE A 120 9.63 -10.93 11.91
CA ILE A 120 8.89 -11.13 13.15
C ILE A 120 7.67 -10.19 13.10
N ILE A 121 6.54 -10.58 13.70
CA ILE A 121 5.43 -9.66 13.93
C ILE A 121 5.53 -9.19 15.38
N SER A 122 5.46 -7.88 15.60
CA SER A 122 5.40 -7.31 16.94
C SER A 122 4.14 -6.47 17.15
N ASP A 123 3.65 -6.44 18.38
CA ASP A 123 2.43 -5.76 18.83
C ASP A 123 2.61 -4.23 19.06
N TYR A 124 3.63 -3.61 18.47
CA TYR A 124 3.96 -2.20 18.75
C TYR A 124 3.08 -1.20 17.99
N PHE A 125 2.88 -0.01 18.58
CA PHE A 125 2.13 1.11 18.02
C PHE A 125 2.64 1.54 16.64
N VAL A 126 1.71 1.65 15.69
CA VAL A 126 1.98 2.02 14.30
C VAL A 126 2.37 3.51 14.20
N TYR A 127 3.59 3.79 13.79
CA TYR A 127 3.96 5.08 13.20
C TYR A 127 4.01 4.92 11.68
N ASN A 128 2.91 5.22 10.99
CA ASN A 128 3.00 5.51 9.55
C ASN A 128 3.77 6.81 9.44
N ILE A 129 5.02 6.77 8.99
CA ILE A 129 5.83 7.95 8.74
C ILE A 129 5.83 8.20 7.24
N SER A 130 5.10 9.23 6.82
CA SER A 130 5.20 9.78 5.47
C SER A 130 6.07 11.03 5.51
N ILE A 131 6.68 11.40 4.39
CA ILE A 131 7.31 12.73 4.31
C ILE A 131 6.22 13.76 4.59
N GLU A 132 6.46 14.66 5.54
CA GLU A 132 5.60 15.83 5.70
C GLU A 132 5.88 16.69 4.47
N ARG A 133 5.08 16.47 3.42
CA ARG A 133 5.17 17.26 2.21
C ARG A 133 4.92 18.70 2.64
N PRO A 134 5.78 19.66 2.27
CA PRO A 134 5.69 21.03 2.75
C PRO A 134 4.25 21.53 2.61
N ALA A 135 3.79 22.33 3.57
CA ALA A 135 2.43 22.89 3.59
C ALA A 135 2.04 23.58 2.25
N ASP A 136 3.05 23.96 1.46
CA ASP A 136 2.96 24.54 0.12
C ASP A 136 2.71 23.53 -1.02
N TYR A 137 2.48 22.24 -0.73
CA TYR A 137 1.97 21.33 -1.76
C TYR A 137 0.55 21.77 -2.11
N ILE A 138 0.40 22.39 -3.29
CA ILE A 138 -0.82 23.10 -3.73
C ILE A 138 -2.09 22.24 -3.58
N PHE A 139 -1.96 20.91 -3.62
CA PHE A 139 -3.08 19.97 -3.53
C PHE A 139 -3.25 19.29 -2.16
N SER A 140 -2.44 19.62 -1.15
CA SER A 140 -2.55 19.01 0.19
C SER A 140 -3.93 19.24 0.80
N ALA A 141 -4.41 20.49 0.76
CA ALA A 141 -5.75 20.87 1.17
C ALA A 141 -6.83 20.13 0.37
N LEU A 142 -6.60 19.87 -0.92
CA LEU A 142 -7.53 19.17 -1.80
C LEU A 142 -7.66 17.68 -1.42
N PHE A 143 -6.54 17.00 -1.19
CA PHE A 143 -6.53 15.60 -0.78
C PHE A 143 -7.14 15.39 0.61
N HIS A 144 -6.88 16.29 1.55
CA HIS A 144 -7.53 16.27 2.87
C HIS A 144 -9.03 16.57 2.79
N ARG A 145 -9.45 17.42 1.85
CA ARG A 145 -10.86 17.75 1.64
C ARG A 145 -11.65 16.63 0.97
N PHE A 146 -11.02 15.82 0.11
CA PHE A 146 -11.69 14.76 -0.66
C PHE A 146 -11.03 13.37 -0.54
N PRO A 147 -10.89 12.82 0.69
CA PRO A 147 -10.21 11.54 0.90
C PRO A 147 -10.96 10.36 0.28
N LYS A 148 -12.27 10.50 0.04
CA LYS A 148 -13.09 9.46 -0.60
C LYS A 148 -12.70 9.21 -2.06
N ILE A 149 -12.27 10.24 -2.80
CA ILE A 149 -11.94 10.14 -4.24
C ILE A 149 -10.62 9.37 -4.44
N LEU A 150 -9.73 9.44 -3.46
CA LEU A 150 -8.41 8.80 -3.50
C LEU A 150 -8.46 7.29 -3.21
N LYS A 151 -9.60 6.79 -2.72
CA LYS A 151 -9.79 5.36 -2.52
C LYS A 151 -10.33 4.78 -3.84
N PRO A 152 -9.68 3.77 -4.42
CA PRO A 152 -10.28 2.98 -5.49
C PRO A 152 -11.41 2.13 -4.87
N SER A 153 -12.52 2.77 -4.54
CA SER A 153 -13.69 2.10 -3.99
C SER A 153 -14.43 1.40 -5.12
N CYS A 154 -14.39 0.07 -5.11
CA CYS A 154 -15.26 -0.75 -5.94
C CYS A 154 -16.66 -0.95 -5.31
N ASN A 155 -16.83 -0.52 -4.06
CA ASN A 155 -18.14 -0.45 -3.43
C ASN A 155 -18.90 0.74 -4.02
N ILE A 156 -19.90 0.44 -4.84
CA ILE A 156 -20.85 1.42 -5.36
C ILE A 156 -21.67 1.89 -4.14
N GLU A 157 -21.23 2.96 -3.46
CA GLU A 157 -22.10 3.71 -2.56
C GLU A 157 -23.31 4.20 -3.38
N ASP A 158 -24.50 4.25 -2.77
CA ASP A 158 -25.68 4.80 -3.44
C ASP A 158 -25.38 6.23 -3.91
N VAL A 159 -25.31 6.41 -5.23
CA VAL A 159 -24.96 7.69 -5.83
C VAL A 159 -26.09 8.67 -5.50
N PRO A 160 -25.79 9.87 -4.93
CA PRO A 160 -26.81 10.77 -4.40
C PRO A 160 -27.64 11.48 -5.48
N HIS A 161 -27.49 11.12 -6.75
CA HIS A 161 -28.21 11.70 -7.87
C HIS A 161 -29.06 10.65 -8.59
N THR A 162 -30.21 11.09 -9.11
CA THR A 162 -31.18 10.22 -9.79
C THR A 162 -30.83 9.94 -11.25
N VAL A 163 -29.76 10.54 -11.78
CA VAL A 163 -29.35 10.33 -13.17
C VAL A 163 -28.83 8.91 -13.35
N THR A 164 -29.47 8.15 -14.24
CA THR A 164 -29.10 6.77 -14.58
C THR A 164 -28.78 6.67 -16.07
N HIS A 165 -27.86 5.78 -16.42
CA HIS A 165 -27.56 5.48 -17.82
C HIS A 165 -28.68 4.62 -18.41
N LYS A 166 -29.36 5.12 -19.44
CA LYS A 166 -30.42 4.39 -20.17
C LYS A 166 -29.99 4.14 -21.61
N VAL A 167 -29.93 2.87 -22.00
CA VAL A 167 -29.78 2.47 -23.40
C VAL A 167 -31.16 2.41 -24.03
N VAL A 168 -31.43 3.27 -25.01
CA VAL A 168 -32.68 3.25 -25.78
C VAL A 168 -32.50 2.30 -26.97
N THR A 169 -33.27 1.21 -26.99
CA THR A 169 -33.22 0.21 -28.07
C THR A 169 -34.47 0.28 -28.95
N THR A 170 -34.31 0.12 -30.26
CA THR A 170 -35.40 -0.05 -31.22
C THR A 170 -35.32 -1.44 -31.87
N GLY A 171 -36.46 -2.06 -32.17
CA GLY A 171 -36.51 -3.39 -32.80
C GLY A 171 -36.46 -4.58 -31.83
N GLN A 172 -36.26 -5.77 -32.39
CA GLN A 172 -36.26 -7.03 -31.63
C GLN A 172 -34.92 -7.29 -30.91
N PRO A 173 -34.93 -7.99 -29.75
CA PRO A 173 -33.71 -8.39 -29.05
C PRO A 173 -32.77 -9.26 -29.89
N VAL A 174 -31.47 -8.97 -29.79
CA VAL A 174 -30.42 -9.78 -30.43
C VAL A 174 -29.80 -10.73 -29.41
N LEU A 175 -29.81 -12.03 -29.74
CA LEU A 175 -29.21 -13.09 -28.95
C LEU A 175 -28.05 -13.74 -29.70
N ALA A 176 -26.86 -13.65 -29.12
CA ALA A 176 -25.68 -14.37 -29.57
C ALA A 176 -25.32 -15.51 -28.62
N ARG A 177 -24.94 -16.66 -29.18
CA ARG A 177 -24.46 -17.82 -28.42
C ARG A 177 -23.05 -17.57 -27.85
N PRO A 178 -22.72 -18.08 -26.66
CA PRO A 178 -21.36 -17.99 -26.11
C PRO A 178 -20.33 -18.64 -27.03
N ARG A 179 -19.14 -18.02 -27.15
CA ARG A 179 -18.02 -18.60 -27.89
C ARG A 179 -17.26 -19.61 -27.03
N ARG A 180 -16.74 -20.66 -27.66
CA ARG A 180 -15.85 -21.62 -26.99
C ARG A 180 -14.56 -20.90 -26.61
N LEU A 181 -14.13 -21.08 -25.36
CA LEU A 181 -12.90 -20.54 -24.82
C LEU A 181 -11.98 -21.70 -24.42
N PRO A 182 -10.65 -21.56 -24.54
CA PRO A 182 -9.68 -22.48 -23.95
C PRO A 182 -9.85 -22.61 -22.43
N PRO A 183 -9.43 -23.74 -21.81
CA PRO A 183 -9.61 -23.99 -20.38
C PRO A 183 -9.10 -22.85 -19.48
N ASP A 184 -7.90 -22.33 -19.75
CA ASP A 184 -7.26 -21.28 -18.95
C ASP A 184 -8.08 -19.98 -18.98
N LYS A 185 -8.58 -19.62 -20.17
CA LYS A 185 -9.45 -18.45 -20.37
C LYS A 185 -10.80 -18.64 -19.68
N ILE A 186 -11.38 -19.83 -19.72
CA ILE A 186 -12.62 -20.14 -18.97
C ILE A 186 -12.41 -19.98 -17.47
N ALA A 187 -11.30 -20.49 -16.93
CA ALA A 187 -10.97 -20.39 -15.51
C ALA A 187 -10.80 -18.93 -15.07
N ALA A 188 -10.02 -18.16 -15.83
CA ALA A 188 -9.82 -16.72 -15.59
C ALA A 188 -11.14 -15.94 -15.69
N ALA A 189 -11.95 -16.18 -16.72
CA ALA A 189 -13.26 -15.54 -16.84
C ALA A 189 -14.16 -15.83 -15.63
N LYS A 190 -14.27 -17.09 -15.21
CA LYS A 190 -15.09 -17.47 -14.05
C LYS A 190 -14.63 -16.81 -12.76
N ALA A 191 -13.32 -16.71 -12.53
CA ALA A 191 -12.75 -16.04 -11.38
C ALA A 191 -13.12 -14.55 -11.37
N GLU A 192 -12.96 -13.88 -12.52
CA GLU A 192 -13.27 -12.46 -12.66
C GLU A 192 -14.78 -12.16 -12.50
N PHE A 193 -15.65 -12.95 -13.16
CA PHE A 193 -17.10 -12.80 -12.98
C PHE A 193 -17.52 -13.03 -11.52
N LYS A 194 -16.93 -14.00 -10.82
CA LYS A 194 -17.19 -14.23 -9.40
C LYS A 194 -16.75 -13.03 -8.56
N HIS A 195 -15.59 -12.44 -8.85
CA HIS A 195 -15.10 -11.25 -8.18
C HIS A 195 -16.03 -10.05 -8.40
N MET A 196 -16.43 -9.78 -9.64
CA MET A 196 -17.38 -8.70 -9.97
C MET A 196 -18.75 -8.89 -9.31
N MET A 197 -19.22 -10.14 -9.16
CA MET A 197 -20.45 -10.45 -8.41
C MET A 197 -20.31 -10.13 -6.92
N GLN A 198 -19.18 -10.47 -6.30
CA GLN A 198 -18.91 -10.17 -4.88
C GLN A 198 -18.84 -8.66 -4.62
N LEU A 199 -18.32 -7.91 -5.59
CA LEU A 199 -18.24 -6.45 -5.56
C LEU A 199 -19.59 -5.76 -5.86
N GLY A 200 -20.62 -6.52 -6.26
CA GLY A 200 -21.94 -5.97 -6.59
C GLY A 200 -22.01 -5.22 -7.93
N ILE A 201 -20.98 -5.32 -8.77
CA ILE A 201 -20.92 -4.66 -10.09
C ILE A 201 -21.89 -5.32 -11.08
N ILE A 202 -22.02 -6.64 -11.02
CA ILE A 202 -22.86 -7.44 -11.91
C ILE A 202 -23.81 -8.35 -11.14
N ARG A 203 -24.86 -8.79 -11.82
CA ARG A 203 -25.80 -9.79 -11.29
C ARG A 203 -26.25 -10.76 -12.40
N PRO A 204 -26.67 -11.98 -12.06
CA PRO A 204 -27.37 -12.85 -12.98
C PRO A 204 -28.61 -12.16 -13.55
N SER A 205 -28.91 -12.40 -14.82
CA SER A 205 -30.09 -11.86 -15.49
C SER A 205 -30.74 -12.93 -16.36
N ASN A 206 -32.04 -12.79 -16.60
CA ASN A 206 -32.80 -13.59 -17.57
C ASN A 206 -33.18 -12.69 -18.76
N SER A 207 -32.15 -12.16 -19.43
CA SER A 207 -32.30 -11.16 -20.50
C SER A 207 -32.51 -11.83 -21.87
N PRO A 208 -33.40 -11.32 -22.73
CA PRO A 208 -33.49 -11.76 -24.13
C PRO A 208 -32.32 -11.27 -25.00
N TRP A 209 -31.51 -10.33 -24.48
CA TRP A 209 -30.30 -9.82 -25.13
C TRP A 209 -29.06 -10.56 -24.59
N SER A 210 -28.15 -10.98 -25.49
CA SER A 210 -26.88 -11.61 -25.12
C SER A 210 -25.79 -11.32 -26.15
N SER A 211 -24.59 -10.97 -25.67
CA SER A 211 -23.39 -10.75 -26.48
C SER A 211 -22.26 -11.71 -26.03
N PRO A 212 -21.45 -12.25 -26.95
CA PRO A 212 -20.43 -13.24 -26.59
C PRO A 212 -19.20 -12.59 -25.96
N LEU A 213 -18.62 -13.24 -24.94
CA LEU A 213 -17.38 -12.80 -24.31
C LEU A 213 -16.18 -12.93 -25.27
N HIS A 214 -15.30 -11.94 -25.24
CA HIS A 214 -14.00 -11.97 -25.91
C HIS A 214 -12.90 -11.58 -24.92
N MET A 215 -11.89 -12.44 -24.74
CA MET A 215 -10.80 -12.21 -23.79
C MET A 215 -9.50 -11.88 -24.51
N VAL A 216 -8.92 -10.75 -24.12
CA VAL A 216 -7.65 -10.24 -24.64
C VAL A 216 -6.62 -10.26 -23.51
N PRO A 217 -5.43 -10.86 -23.71
CA PRO A 217 -4.35 -10.73 -22.74
C PRO A 217 -3.93 -9.27 -22.68
N LYS A 218 -3.98 -8.67 -21.49
CA LYS A 218 -3.30 -7.39 -21.25
C LYS A 218 -1.83 -7.67 -20.96
N ALA A 219 -0.96 -6.75 -21.37
CA ALA A 219 0.42 -6.78 -20.88
C ALA A 219 0.38 -6.53 -19.37
N ASP A 220 1.10 -7.35 -18.62
CA ASP A 220 1.41 -7.04 -17.24
C ASP A 220 2.36 -5.83 -17.28
N HIS A 221 2.03 -4.76 -16.57
CA HIS A 221 3.00 -3.70 -16.32
C HIS A 221 4.01 -4.28 -15.32
N ASP A 222 5.20 -4.62 -15.82
CA ASP A 222 6.40 -4.88 -15.01
C ASP A 222 6.78 -3.64 -14.17
#